data_AF-A0A7J8HR34-F1
#
_entry.id   AF-A0A7J8HR34-F1
#
_cell.length_a   1.000
_cell.length_b   1.000
_cell.length_c   1.000
_cell.angle_alpha   90.00
_cell.angle_beta   90.00
_cell.angle_gamma   90.00
#
_symmetry.space_group_name_H-M   'P 1'
#
loop_
_entity.id
_entity.type
_entity.pdbx_description
1 polymer ?
#
loop_
_entity_poly.entity_id
_entity_poly.type
_entity_poly.pdbx_seq_one_letter_code
_entity_poly.pdbx_strand_id
1 'polypeptide(L)'
;MNWQKKLRAQPVLYWCARNMSFWSSISFNLAVLMNLLVAFFYPFRGVRGGTLEPHWSGLLWTAMLVSLAIVVALPKPHGVRALIASTILRLIFSVGLQPTLFLLGAFNVCNKIIFLMSFVGNCGTFTRGYRAMVLDVEFLYHLLYLLICAMGLFVHEFFYSLLLFDLVYREETLLNVIKSVTRNGRSIILTAVLALILVYLFSIVGYLFFKDDFILEVDRLPNDTALPDAGESLASEFLHSDVCRGETGENCSPTAPQEELPPAEETEQDQEHTCETLLMCIVTVLSHGLRSGGGVGDVLRKPSKEEPLFAARVIYDLLFFFMVIIIVLNLIFGVIIDTFADLRSEKQKKEEILKTTCFICGLERDKFDNKTVTFEEHIQEEHNMWHYLCFIVLVKVKDSTEYTGPESYVAEMIKERNLDWFPRMRAMSLVSSDSEGEQNELRNLQEKLESTMKLVTNLSGQLSELKDQMTEQRKQKQRIGLLGHPPHMNVNPQQPA
;
A
#
# COMPACT_ATOMS: atom_id res chain seq x y z
N MET A 1 -10.78 -14.15 20.54
CA MET A 1 -11.75 -13.93 21.64
C MET A 1 -11.24 -14.41 23.00
N ASN A 2 -10.81 -15.67 23.16
CA ASN A 2 -10.28 -16.18 24.45
C ASN A 2 -9.12 -15.37 25.03
N TRP A 3 -8.17 -14.95 24.19
CA TRP A 3 -7.07 -14.08 24.61
C TRP A 3 -7.57 -12.73 25.14
N GLN A 4 -8.55 -12.10 24.51
CA GLN A 4 -9.13 -10.84 24.96
C GLN A 4 -9.76 -10.97 26.36
N LYS A 5 -10.33 -12.13 26.71
CA LYS A 5 -10.81 -12.40 28.09
C LYS A 5 -9.65 -12.44 29.09
N LYS A 6 -8.53 -13.08 28.73
CA LYS A 6 -7.30 -13.10 29.56
C LYS A 6 -6.67 -11.71 29.69
N LEU A 7 -6.62 -10.95 28.60
CA LEU A 7 -6.10 -9.59 28.57
C LEU A 7 -6.89 -8.67 29.50
N ARG A 8 -8.23 -8.73 29.47
CA ARG A 8 -9.09 -7.95 30.38
C ARG A 8 -8.89 -8.28 31.86
N ALA A 9 -8.41 -9.48 32.19
CA ALA A 9 -8.05 -9.85 33.56
C ALA A 9 -6.76 -9.15 34.05
N GLN A 10 -5.96 -8.60 33.14
CA GLN A 10 -4.73 -7.86 33.45
C GLN A 10 -4.94 -6.35 33.20
N PRO A 11 -5.27 -5.55 34.23
CA PRO A 11 -5.73 -4.17 34.05
C PRO A 11 -4.68 -3.25 33.41
N VAL A 12 -3.40 -3.41 33.76
CA VAL A 12 -2.29 -2.59 33.23
C VAL A 12 -2.08 -2.87 31.74
N LEU A 13 -1.94 -4.15 31.37
CA LEU A 13 -1.72 -4.55 29.98
C LEU A 13 -2.94 -4.20 29.11
N TYR A 14 -4.14 -4.36 29.64
CA TYR A 14 -5.37 -3.94 28.98
C TYR A 14 -5.42 -2.44 28.72
N TRP A 15 -5.05 -1.61 29.71
CA TRP A 15 -5.00 -0.16 29.55
C TRP A 15 -4.00 0.27 28.47
N CYS A 16 -2.80 -0.33 28.47
CA CYS A 16 -1.80 -0.11 27.43
C CYS A 16 -2.34 -0.51 26.05
N ALA A 17 -2.86 -1.74 25.92
CA ALA A 17 -3.38 -2.31 24.67
C ALA A 17 -4.57 -1.54 24.09
N ARG A 18 -5.47 -1.04 24.95
CA ARG A 18 -6.64 -0.25 24.55
C ARG A 18 -6.24 1.07 23.90
N ASN A 19 -5.13 1.68 24.34
CA ASN A 19 -4.68 2.98 23.90
C ASN A 19 -3.60 2.90 22.80
N MET A 20 -3.56 1.82 22.02
CA MET A 20 -2.53 1.58 21.00
C MET A 20 -2.33 2.75 20.01
N SER A 21 -3.43 3.32 19.50
CA SER A 21 -3.39 4.45 18.55
C SER A 21 -2.81 5.73 19.18
N PHE A 22 -3.03 5.94 20.47
CA PHE A 22 -2.49 7.07 21.22
C PHE A 22 -0.96 6.97 21.35
N TRP A 23 -0.44 5.80 21.74
CA TRP A 23 1.00 5.56 21.85
C TRP A 23 1.73 5.71 20.50
N SER A 24 1.11 5.22 19.42
CA SER A 24 1.60 5.42 18.05
C SER A 24 1.66 6.91 17.70
N SER A 25 0.60 7.67 18.00
CA SER A 25 0.56 9.11 17.72
C SER A 25 1.62 9.89 18.49
N ILE A 26 1.85 9.57 19.76
CA ILE A 26 2.93 10.18 20.55
C ILE A 26 4.29 9.90 19.91
N SER A 27 4.57 8.65 19.55
CA SER A 27 5.85 8.24 18.96
C SER A 27 6.16 9.04 17.68
N PHE A 28 5.15 9.16 16.81
CA PHE A 28 5.31 9.90 15.56
C PHE A 28 5.49 11.40 15.79
N ASN A 29 4.70 12.02 16.66
CA ASN A 29 4.81 13.45 16.95
C ASN A 29 6.16 13.80 17.60
N LEU A 30 6.68 12.94 18.49
CA LEU A 30 8.02 13.08 19.04
C LEU A 30 9.11 12.95 17.98
N ALA A 31 8.98 11.99 17.06
CA ALA A 31 9.92 11.84 15.95
C ALA A 31 9.96 13.10 15.08
N VAL A 32 8.81 13.65 14.69
CA VAL A 32 8.73 14.89 13.92
C VAL A 32 9.36 16.05 14.69
N LEU A 33 9.01 16.21 15.97
CA LEU A 33 9.58 17.26 16.83
C LEU A 33 11.11 17.17 16.92
N MET A 34 11.66 16.00 17.22
CA MET A 34 13.11 15.80 17.34
C MET A 34 13.81 16.11 16.02
N ASN A 35 13.26 15.68 14.88
CA ASN A 35 13.84 15.98 13.56
C ASN A 35 13.78 17.46 13.22
N LEU A 36 12.70 18.17 13.56
CA LEU A 36 12.63 19.63 13.41
C LEU A 36 13.69 20.32 14.27
N LEU A 37 13.87 19.89 15.52
CA LEU A 37 14.90 20.42 16.40
C LEU A 37 16.32 20.19 15.85
N VAL A 38 16.61 18.99 15.34
CA VAL A 38 17.89 18.72 14.68
C VAL A 38 18.05 19.59 13.43
N ALA A 39 17.01 19.74 12.60
CA ALA A 39 17.08 20.55 11.38
C ALA A 39 17.34 22.04 11.64
N PHE A 40 16.75 22.62 12.69
CA PHE A 40 16.91 24.07 12.97
C PHE A 40 18.21 24.43 13.68
N PHE A 41 18.76 23.52 14.50
CA PHE A 41 19.85 23.85 15.42
C PHE A 41 21.14 23.08 15.16
N TYR A 42 21.20 22.25 14.10
CA TYR A 42 22.44 21.58 13.68
C TYR A 42 23.26 22.45 12.71
N PRO A 43 24.61 22.49 12.81
CA PRO A 43 25.44 21.90 13.86
C PRO A 43 25.25 22.64 15.18
N PHE A 44 25.33 21.92 16.31
CA PHE A 44 25.06 22.46 17.66
C PHE A 44 26.11 23.49 18.16
N ARG A 45 26.81 24.18 17.26
CA ARG A 45 27.78 25.24 17.56
C ARG A 45 27.04 26.51 17.99
N GLY A 46 27.25 26.94 19.23
CA GLY A 46 26.84 28.28 19.71
C GLY A 46 25.66 28.32 20.67
N VAL A 47 24.91 27.22 20.89
CA VAL A 47 23.90 27.14 21.96
C VAL A 47 24.52 26.51 23.22
N ARG A 48 25.74 26.90 23.58
CA ARG A 48 26.32 26.59 24.89
C ARG A 48 25.76 27.60 25.89
N GLY A 49 24.74 27.20 26.64
CA GLY A 49 24.45 27.73 27.98
C GLY A 49 24.60 29.24 28.18
N GLY A 50 24.25 30.06 27.18
CA GLY A 50 24.10 31.49 27.37
C GLY A 50 22.73 31.67 27.99
N THR A 51 22.69 32.14 29.24
CA THR A 51 21.46 32.61 29.86
C THR A 51 20.72 33.48 28.83
N LEU A 52 19.54 33.04 28.38
CA LEU A 52 18.61 33.88 27.64
C LEU A 52 18.61 35.26 28.30
N GLU A 53 18.69 36.32 27.50
CA GLU A 53 18.59 37.67 28.06
C GLU A 53 17.35 37.74 28.99
N PRO A 54 17.45 38.42 30.15
CA PRO A 54 16.45 38.33 31.20
C PRO A 54 15.00 38.58 30.73
N HIS A 55 14.80 39.43 29.72
CA HIS A 55 13.49 39.68 29.11
C HIS A 55 12.93 38.46 28.36
N TRP A 56 13.75 37.77 27.56
CA TRP A 56 13.32 36.55 26.85
C TRP A 56 13.07 35.40 27.82
N SER A 57 13.89 35.29 28.87
CA SER A 57 13.66 34.32 29.95
C SER A 57 12.34 34.59 30.68
N GLY A 58 12.07 35.86 31.03
CA GLY A 58 10.82 36.29 31.66
C GLY A 58 9.59 36.03 30.78
N LEU A 59 9.69 36.33 29.48
CA LEU A 59 8.61 36.09 28.51
C LEU A 59 8.28 34.59 28.35
N LEU A 60 9.29 33.71 28.41
CA LEU A 60 9.06 32.26 28.39
C LEU A 60 8.38 31.77 29.68
N TRP A 61 8.74 32.32 30.84
CA TRP A 61 8.06 32.00 32.11
C TRP A 61 6.60 32.46 32.11
N THR A 62 6.32 33.68 31.63
CA THR A 62 4.93 34.16 31.52
C THR A 62 4.15 33.32 30.53
N ALA A 63 4.72 32.96 29.38
CA ALA A 63 4.07 32.05 28.43
C ALA A 63 3.78 30.66 29.02
N MET A 64 4.69 30.11 29.82
CA MET A 64 4.50 28.81 30.48
C MET A 64 3.41 28.88 31.57
N LEU A 65 3.40 29.94 32.38
CA LEU A 65 2.39 30.14 33.42
C LEU A 65 1.00 30.42 32.84
N VAL A 66 0.92 31.22 31.77
CA VAL A 66 -0.34 31.49 31.06
C VAL A 66 -0.87 30.22 30.40
N SER A 67 -0.02 29.45 29.72
CA SER A 67 -0.43 28.16 29.12
C SER A 67 -0.86 27.15 30.18
N LEU A 68 -0.19 27.09 31.33
CA LEU A 68 -0.61 26.26 32.46
C LEU A 68 -1.97 26.69 33.02
N ALA A 69 -2.18 28.00 33.23
CA ALA A 69 -3.45 28.54 33.70
C ALA A 69 -4.60 28.25 32.73
N ILE A 70 -4.37 28.37 31.42
CA ILE A 70 -5.34 28.02 30.38
C ILE A 70 -5.69 26.53 30.44
N VAL A 71 -4.73 25.63 30.59
CA VAL A 71 -4.98 24.18 30.67
C VAL A 71 -5.80 23.81 31.90
N VAL A 72 -5.53 24.44 33.05
CA VAL A 72 -6.27 24.21 34.30
C VAL A 72 -7.69 24.77 34.23
N ALA A 73 -7.87 25.96 33.66
CA ALA A 73 -9.19 26.60 33.54
C ALA A 73 -10.05 25.98 32.42
N LEU A 74 -9.44 25.62 31.30
CA LEU A 74 -10.09 25.08 30.11
C LEU A 74 -9.19 24.01 29.48
N PRO A 75 -9.43 22.71 29.71
CA PRO A 75 -8.62 21.61 29.16
C PRO A 75 -8.91 21.43 27.65
N LYS A 76 -8.57 22.44 26.86
CA LYS A 76 -8.62 22.42 25.41
C LYS A 76 -7.32 21.81 24.86
N PRO A 77 -7.38 21.01 23.78
CA PRO A 77 -6.20 20.35 23.22
C PRO A 77 -5.11 21.35 22.76
N HIS A 78 -5.51 22.55 22.34
CA HIS A 78 -4.58 23.62 21.98
C HIS A 78 -3.77 24.14 23.17
N GLY A 79 -4.37 24.22 24.36
CA GLY A 79 -3.68 24.65 25.58
C GLY A 79 -2.60 23.66 26.00
N VAL A 80 -2.90 22.36 25.94
CA VAL A 80 -1.93 21.29 26.26
C VAL A 80 -0.74 21.32 25.29
N ARG A 81 -0.99 21.50 23.99
CA ARG A 81 0.08 21.64 22.99
C ARG A 81 0.94 22.88 23.23
N ALA A 82 0.33 24.01 23.57
CA ALA A 82 1.05 25.24 23.89
C ALA A 82 1.93 25.10 25.14
N LEU A 83 1.45 24.39 26.17
CA LEU A 83 2.23 24.09 27.37
C LEU A 83 3.41 23.15 27.07
N ILE A 84 3.20 22.11 26.26
CA ILE A 84 4.28 21.21 25.84
C ILE A 84 5.34 21.98 25.01
N ALA A 85 4.91 22.83 24.07
CA ALA A 85 5.83 23.62 23.26
C ALA A 85 6.63 24.64 24.10
N SER A 86 5.98 25.37 25.02
CA SER A 86 6.66 26.35 25.88
C SER A 86 7.63 25.70 26.86
N THR A 87 7.29 24.52 27.40
CA THR A 87 8.19 23.74 28.28
C THR A 87 9.40 23.20 27.52
N ILE A 88 9.23 22.63 26.32
CA ILE A 88 10.35 22.18 25.49
C ILE A 88 11.26 23.35 25.10
N LEU A 89 10.68 24.47 24.66
CA LEU A 89 11.44 25.66 24.29
C LEU A 89 12.25 26.17 25.48
N ARG A 90 11.67 26.17 26.68
CA ARG A 90 12.38 26.53 27.92
C ARG A 90 13.52 25.55 28.24
N LEU A 91 13.32 24.25 28.09
CA LEU A 91 14.36 23.23 28.32
C LEU A 91 15.56 23.43 27.37
N ILE A 92 15.29 23.70 26.09
CA ILE A 92 16.32 23.95 25.06
C ILE A 92 17.22 25.12 25.48
N PHE A 93 16.64 26.23 25.91
CA PHE A 93 17.43 27.43 26.24
C PHE A 93 18.02 27.43 27.66
N SER A 94 17.52 26.60 28.58
CA SER A 94 18.03 26.54 29.96
C SER A 94 19.09 25.46 30.15
N VAL A 95 18.82 24.25 29.69
CA VAL A 95 19.69 23.07 29.86
C VAL A 95 20.59 22.87 28.63
N GLY A 96 20.19 23.42 27.49
CA GLY A 96 20.83 23.20 26.20
C GLY A 96 20.05 22.19 25.36
N LEU A 97 20.30 22.22 24.05
CA LEU A 97 19.58 21.39 23.10
C LEU A 97 19.96 19.91 23.20
N GLN A 98 21.25 19.60 23.36
CA GLN A 98 21.74 18.21 23.37
C GLN A 98 21.15 17.38 24.54
N PRO A 99 21.12 17.87 25.80
CA PRO A 99 20.42 17.16 26.88
C PRO A 99 18.91 17.07 26.67
N THR A 100 18.30 18.09 26.06
CA THR A 100 16.86 18.09 25.77
C THR A 100 16.51 17.04 24.71
N LEU A 101 17.32 16.91 23.66
CA LEU A 101 17.17 15.86 22.64
C LEU A 101 17.38 14.46 23.24
N PHE A 102 18.36 14.29 24.12
CA PHE A 102 18.55 13.02 24.84
C PHE A 102 17.32 12.64 25.67
N LEU A 103 16.72 13.60 26.40
CA LEU A 103 15.50 13.38 27.19
C LEU A 103 14.31 12.97 26.30
N LEU A 104 14.10 13.70 25.19
CA LEU A 104 13.03 13.41 24.24
C LEU A 104 13.23 12.05 23.54
N GLY A 105 14.47 11.71 23.19
CA GLY A 105 14.84 10.43 22.60
C GLY A 105 14.60 9.26 23.56
N ALA A 106 15.03 9.39 24.82
CA ALA A 106 14.77 8.40 25.86
C ALA A 106 13.27 8.23 26.12
N PHE A 107 12.51 9.33 26.17
CA PHE A 107 11.06 9.29 26.29
C PHE A 107 10.41 8.58 25.10
N ASN A 108 10.88 8.82 23.87
CA ASN A 108 10.38 8.14 22.68
C ASN A 108 10.67 6.63 22.70
N VAL A 109 11.86 6.21 23.14
CA VAL A 109 12.19 4.78 23.33
C VAL A 109 11.25 4.13 24.35
N CYS A 110 11.05 4.74 25.51
CA CYS A 110 10.11 4.26 26.51
C CYS A 110 8.68 4.15 25.96
N ASN A 111 8.21 5.19 25.27
CA ASN A 111 6.91 5.21 24.62
C ASN A 111 6.76 4.09 23.58
N LYS A 112 7.81 3.84 22.78
CA LYS A 112 7.78 2.77 21.77
C LYS A 112 7.80 1.37 22.39
N ILE A 113 8.47 1.18 23.52
CA ILE A 113 8.41 -0.09 24.29
C ILE A 113 6.98 -0.33 24.78
N ILE A 114 6.30 0.71 25.31
CA ILE A 114 4.89 0.61 25.73
C ILE A 114 4.00 0.29 24.53
N PHE A 115 4.21 0.96 23.40
CA PHE A 115 3.49 0.67 22.16
C PHE A 115 3.70 -0.79 21.72
N LEU A 116 4.93 -1.30 21.75
CA LEU A 116 5.22 -2.68 21.36
C LEU A 116 4.49 -3.68 22.27
N MET A 117 4.52 -3.46 23.59
CA MET A 117 3.77 -4.28 24.55
C MET A 117 2.25 -4.20 24.30
N SER A 118 1.74 -3.01 23.98
CA SER A 118 0.34 -2.80 23.58
C SER A 118 -0.01 -3.56 22.30
N PHE A 119 0.84 -3.51 21.27
CA PHE A 119 0.64 -4.21 20.00
C PHE A 119 0.62 -5.73 20.17
N VAL A 120 1.64 -6.27 20.84
CA VAL A 120 1.74 -7.72 21.14
C VAL A 120 0.55 -8.16 22.02
N GLY A 121 0.18 -7.34 23.00
CA GLY A 121 -0.98 -7.55 23.85
C GLY A 121 -2.31 -7.54 23.09
N ASN A 122 -2.50 -6.64 22.13
CA ASN A 122 -3.76 -6.57 21.37
C ASN A 122 -3.90 -7.72 20.34
N CYS A 123 -2.82 -8.01 19.61
CA CYS A 123 -2.80 -9.07 18.58
C CYS A 123 -2.78 -10.49 19.19
N GLY A 124 -2.43 -10.63 20.47
CA GLY A 124 -2.40 -11.92 21.15
C GLY A 124 -1.31 -12.87 20.63
N THR A 125 -0.25 -12.31 20.04
CA THR A 125 0.87 -13.06 19.46
C THR A 125 1.61 -13.92 20.50
N PHE A 126 1.51 -13.59 21.80
CA PHE A 126 1.97 -14.45 22.90
C PHE A 126 1.40 -15.87 22.86
N THR A 127 0.16 -16.06 22.38
CA THR A 127 -0.50 -17.38 22.34
C THR A 127 -0.08 -18.26 21.18
N ARG A 128 0.49 -17.68 20.11
CA ARG A 128 0.94 -18.39 18.90
C ARG A 128 2.38 -18.90 18.99
N GLY A 129 3.13 -18.51 20.03
CA GLY A 129 4.52 -18.89 20.25
C GLY A 129 5.55 -17.93 19.62
N TYR A 130 6.78 -17.97 20.11
CA TYR A 130 7.85 -17.01 19.76
C TYR A 130 8.26 -17.06 18.28
N ARG A 131 8.32 -18.26 17.67
CA ARG A 131 8.70 -18.43 16.26
C ARG A 131 7.74 -17.70 15.31
N ALA A 132 6.44 -17.77 15.59
CA ALA A 132 5.43 -17.10 14.80
C ALA A 132 5.51 -15.57 14.95
N MET A 133 5.93 -15.07 16.11
CA MET A 133 6.11 -13.64 16.36
C MET A 133 7.29 -13.07 15.56
N VAL A 134 8.42 -13.77 15.49
CA VAL A 134 9.61 -13.29 14.75
C VAL A 134 9.41 -13.33 13.23
N LEU A 135 8.53 -14.20 12.74
CA LEU A 135 8.17 -14.27 11.30
C LEU A 135 7.14 -13.20 10.89
N ASP A 136 6.55 -12.48 11.85
CA ASP A 136 5.56 -11.45 11.57
C ASP A 136 6.25 -10.15 11.13
N VAL A 137 5.99 -9.73 9.89
CA VAL A 137 6.59 -8.55 9.26
C VAL A 137 6.21 -7.27 10.01
N GLU A 138 4.98 -7.19 10.54
CA GLU A 138 4.54 -6.02 11.30
C GLU A 138 5.33 -5.90 12.62
N PHE A 139 5.59 -7.01 13.30
CA PHE A 139 6.39 -7.01 14.52
C PHE A 139 7.84 -6.59 14.23
N LEU A 140 8.44 -7.14 13.17
CA LEU A 140 9.80 -6.78 12.75
C LEU A 140 9.94 -5.30 12.41
N TYR A 141 8.94 -4.70 11.76
CA TYR A 141 8.90 -3.27 11.50
C TYR A 141 8.96 -2.43 12.78
N HIS A 142 8.14 -2.77 13.78
CA HIS A 142 8.12 -2.05 15.05
C HIS A 142 9.39 -2.27 15.88
N LEU A 143 10.00 -3.45 15.79
CA LEU A 143 11.30 -3.75 16.39
C LEU A 143 12.43 -2.95 15.73
N LEU A 144 12.45 -2.86 14.40
CA LEU A 144 13.41 -2.04 13.66
C LEU A 144 13.27 -0.56 14.02
N TYR A 145 12.03 -0.06 14.12
CA TYR A 145 11.79 1.32 14.57
C TYR A 145 12.37 1.57 15.98
N LEU A 146 12.21 0.63 16.91
CA LEU A 146 12.79 0.71 18.25
C LEU A 146 14.34 0.73 18.20
N LEU A 147 14.94 -0.11 17.35
CA LEU A 147 16.39 -0.12 17.14
C LEU A 147 16.89 1.22 16.61
N ILE A 148 16.22 1.81 15.61
CA ILE A 148 16.55 3.12 15.05
C ILE A 148 16.42 4.22 16.12
N CYS A 149 15.37 4.17 16.96
CA CYS A 149 15.24 5.10 18.07
C CYS A 149 16.42 5.01 19.06
N ALA A 150 16.87 3.79 19.36
CA ALA A 150 18.03 3.56 20.22
C ALA A 150 19.34 4.04 19.57
N MET A 151 19.55 3.78 18.28
CA MET A 151 20.70 4.31 17.54
C MET A 151 20.70 5.84 17.50
N GLY A 152 19.53 6.48 17.39
CA GLY A 152 19.39 7.93 17.52
C GLY A 152 19.83 8.50 18.86
N LEU A 153 19.66 7.71 19.93
CA LEU A 153 20.02 8.10 21.30
C LEU A 153 21.50 7.84 21.62
N PHE A 154 22.06 6.71 21.16
CA PHE A 154 23.39 6.24 21.56
C PHE A 154 24.50 6.46 20.52
N VAL A 155 24.15 6.61 19.24
CA VAL A 155 25.14 6.71 18.15
C VAL A 155 25.19 8.11 17.57
N HIS A 156 24.10 8.59 16.97
CA HIS A 156 24.04 9.91 16.34
C HIS A 156 22.59 10.38 16.12
N GLU A 157 22.32 11.68 16.27
CA GLU A 157 20.97 12.26 16.20
C GLU A 157 20.34 12.12 14.80
N PHE A 158 21.15 11.98 13.74
CA PHE A 158 20.68 11.79 12.37
C PHE A 158 19.89 10.50 12.15
N PHE A 159 20.04 9.48 12.99
CA PHE A 159 19.19 8.29 12.89
C PHE A 159 17.71 8.61 13.14
N TYR A 160 17.38 9.72 13.81
CA TYR A 160 16.00 10.17 13.94
C TYR A 160 15.34 10.47 12.58
N SER A 161 16.10 10.81 11.54
CA SER A 161 15.55 11.07 10.19
C SER A 161 14.85 9.84 9.61
N LEU A 162 15.36 8.64 9.89
CA LEU A 162 14.78 7.38 9.44
C LEU A 162 13.43 7.08 10.11
N LEU A 163 13.17 7.65 11.29
CA LEU A 163 11.88 7.49 11.97
C LEU A 163 10.74 8.21 11.23
N LEU A 164 11.05 9.20 10.39
CA LEU A 164 10.05 9.92 9.59
C LEU A 164 9.40 9.04 8.52
N PHE A 165 10.07 7.96 8.09
CA PHE A 165 9.47 6.99 7.16
C PHE A 165 8.22 6.31 7.72
N ASP A 166 7.98 6.36 9.03
CA ASP A 166 6.73 5.89 9.63
C ASP A 166 5.49 6.64 9.10
N LEU A 167 5.66 7.85 8.56
CA LEU A 167 4.59 8.55 7.84
C LEU A 167 3.98 7.71 6.72
N VAL A 168 4.81 6.97 5.98
CA VAL A 168 4.36 6.09 4.88
C VAL A 168 3.45 4.98 5.38
N TYR A 169 3.78 4.37 6.51
CA TYR A 169 2.99 3.27 7.07
C TYR A 169 1.69 3.75 7.72
N ARG A 170 1.70 4.96 8.30
CA ARG A 170 0.52 5.54 8.97
C ARG A 170 -0.54 6.04 7.99
N GLU A 171 -0.15 6.45 6.79
CA GLU A 171 -1.04 7.09 5.82
C GLU A 171 -1.33 6.14 4.63
N GLU A 172 -2.55 5.61 4.57
CA GLU A 172 -2.95 4.67 3.51
C GLU A 172 -2.80 5.26 2.11
N THR A 173 -3.02 6.58 1.96
CA THR A 173 -2.90 7.25 0.66
C THR A 173 -1.46 7.22 0.14
N LEU A 174 -0.46 7.50 0.99
CA LEU A 174 0.96 7.43 0.64
C LEU A 174 1.42 6.00 0.39
N LEU A 175 0.92 5.04 1.18
CA LEU A 175 1.21 3.63 0.96
C LEU A 175 0.72 3.16 -0.42
N ASN A 176 -0.46 3.62 -0.85
CA ASN A 176 -0.99 3.31 -2.18
C ASN A 176 -0.14 3.92 -3.30
N VAL A 177 0.46 5.11 -3.10
CA VAL A 177 1.40 5.72 -4.04
C VAL A 177 2.69 4.90 -4.15
N ILE A 178 3.22 4.38 -3.04
CA ILE A 178 4.39 3.48 -3.10
C ILE A 178 4.02 2.12 -3.71
N LYS A 179 2.79 1.67 -3.48
CA LYS A 179 2.26 0.43 -4.07
C LYS A 179 2.17 0.50 -5.59
N SER A 180 1.92 1.67 -6.20
CA SER A 180 1.90 1.78 -7.66
C SER A 180 3.28 1.46 -8.25
N VAL A 181 4.36 1.99 -7.67
CA VAL A 181 5.73 1.70 -8.12
C VAL A 181 6.16 0.26 -7.81
N THR A 182 5.78 -0.27 -6.65
CA THR A 182 6.25 -1.60 -6.21
C THR A 182 5.50 -2.78 -6.82
N ARG A 183 4.22 -2.61 -7.21
CA ARG A 183 3.38 -3.69 -7.76
C ARG A 183 3.91 -4.22 -9.09
N ASN A 184 4.21 -3.33 -10.04
CA ASN A 184 4.83 -3.70 -11.32
C ASN A 184 6.34 -3.38 -11.32
N GLY A 185 7.00 -3.49 -10.15
CA GLY A 185 8.42 -3.17 -10.00
C GLY A 185 9.34 -3.96 -10.93
N ARG A 186 8.97 -5.20 -11.29
CA ARG A 186 9.70 -6.02 -12.27
C ARG A 186 9.80 -5.32 -13.64
N SER A 187 8.70 -4.73 -14.11
CA SER A 187 8.67 -4.04 -15.40
C SER A 187 9.51 -2.76 -15.34
N ILE A 188 9.42 -2.00 -14.25
CA ILE A 188 10.23 -0.79 -14.04
C ILE A 188 11.73 -1.13 -14.02
N ILE A 189 12.12 -2.20 -13.31
CA ILE A 189 13.51 -2.67 -13.27
C ILE A 189 13.96 -3.11 -14.66
N LEU A 190 13.14 -3.85 -15.42
CA LEU A 190 13.47 -4.23 -16.80
C LEU A 190 13.68 -3.01 -17.71
N THR A 191 12.82 -2.00 -17.59
CA THR A 191 12.96 -0.75 -18.35
C THR A 191 14.22 0.03 -17.92
N ALA A 192 14.56 0.06 -16.64
CA ALA A 192 15.80 0.67 -16.16
C ALA A 192 17.04 -0.08 -16.66
N VAL A 193 16.99 -1.41 -16.72
CA VAL A 193 18.05 -2.23 -17.33
C VAL A 193 18.16 -1.96 -18.83
N LEU A 194 17.04 -1.83 -19.55
CA LEU A 194 17.04 -1.42 -20.96
C LEU A 194 17.67 -0.02 -21.13
N ALA A 195 17.33 0.93 -20.26
CA ALA A 195 17.92 2.27 -20.24
C ALA A 195 19.45 2.18 -20.07
N LEU A 196 19.90 1.37 -19.12
CA LEU A 196 21.32 1.17 -18.86
C LEU A 196 22.06 0.54 -20.05
N ILE A 197 21.45 -0.45 -20.72
CA ILE A 197 22.00 -1.06 -21.94
C ILE A 197 22.10 -0.02 -23.06
N LEU A 198 21.07 0.81 -23.26
CA LEU A 198 21.09 1.85 -24.28
C LEU A 198 22.17 2.89 -23.97
N VAL A 199 22.23 3.40 -22.73
CA VAL A 199 23.28 4.32 -22.28
C VAL A 199 24.66 3.72 -22.50
N TYR A 200 24.85 2.43 -22.20
CA TYR A 200 26.10 1.72 -22.45
C TYR A 200 26.48 1.71 -23.94
N LEU A 201 25.53 1.41 -24.84
CA LEU A 201 25.78 1.42 -26.29
C LEU A 201 26.13 2.82 -26.80
N PHE A 202 25.40 3.85 -26.37
CA PHE A 202 25.73 5.24 -26.70
C PHE A 202 27.10 5.66 -26.15
N SER A 203 27.47 5.21 -24.97
CA SER A 203 28.78 5.49 -24.36
C SER A 203 29.94 4.85 -25.13
N ILE A 204 29.76 3.66 -25.70
CA ILE A 204 30.77 3.05 -26.60
C ILE A 204 30.96 3.90 -27.85
N VAL A 205 29.86 4.34 -28.48
CA VAL A 205 29.91 5.19 -29.67
C VAL A 205 30.56 6.54 -29.34
N GLY A 206 30.18 7.15 -28.22
CA GLY A 206 30.78 8.37 -27.69
C GLY A 206 32.29 8.23 -27.46
N TYR A 207 32.71 7.13 -26.81
CA TYR A 207 34.13 6.86 -26.54
C TYR A 207 34.95 6.61 -27.80
N LEU A 208 34.39 5.96 -28.83
CA LEU A 208 35.12 5.66 -30.06
C LEU A 208 35.23 6.84 -31.02
N PHE A 209 34.20 7.69 -31.10
CA PHE A 209 34.11 8.73 -32.14
C PHE A 209 34.16 10.17 -31.59
N PHE A 210 33.76 10.40 -30.34
CA PHE A 210 33.56 11.73 -29.76
C PHE A 210 34.29 11.91 -28.43
N LYS A 211 35.33 11.10 -28.16
CA LYS A 211 36.08 11.11 -26.89
C LYS A 211 36.53 12.52 -26.49
N ASP A 212 37.07 13.26 -27.46
CA ASP A 212 37.68 14.58 -27.23
C ASP A 212 36.64 15.68 -26.97
N ASP A 213 35.36 15.43 -27.27
CA ASP A 213 34.26 16.40 -27.04
C ASP A 213 33.66 16.30 -25.62
N PHE A 214 34.05 15.30 -24.81
CA PHE A 214 33.65 15.17 -23.41
C PHE A 214 34.54 16.02 -22.49
N ILE A 215 34.31 17.32 -22.55
CA ILE A 215 35.00 18.30 -21.72
C ILE A 215 34.00 18.88 -20.73
N LEU A 216 34.29 18.76 -19.44
CA LEU A 216 33.46 19.30 -18.37
C LEU A 216 34.22 20.39 -17.62
N GLU A 217 33.55 21.50 -17.35
CA GLU A 217 34.06 22.53 -16.44
C GLU A 217 33.97 21.99 -15.00
N VAL A 218 35.12 21.96 -14.30
CA VAL A 218 35.22 21.43 -12.94
C VAL A 218 35.80 22.46 -11.99
N ASP A 219 35.22 22.56 -10.80
CA ASP A 219 35.80 23.33 -9.71
C ASP A 219 36.79 22.44 -8.96
N ARG A 220 38.10 22.66 -9.15
CA ARG A 220 39.13 21.91 -8.42
C ARG A 220 39.10 22.28 -6.94
N LEU A 221 39.11 21.26 -6.08
CA LEU A 221 39.31 21.44 -4.65
C LEU A 221 40.74 21.96 -4.41
N PRO A 222 40.94 23.01 -3.59
CA PRO A 222 42.27 23.47 -3.23
C PRO A 222 43.03 22.33 -2.54
N ASN A 223 44.23 22.02 -3.04
CA ASN A 223 45.11 21.04 -2.42
C ASN A 223 45.70 21.64 -1.12
N ASP A 224 45.12 21.30 0.03
CA ASP A 224 45.70 21.60 1.37
C ASP A 224 47.04 20.87 1.65
N THR A 225 47.69 20.33 0.62
CA THR A 225 49.02 19.68 0.68
C THR A 225 50.11 20.41 -0.10
N ALA A 226 49.79 21.50 -0.79
CA ALA A 226 50.81 22.44 -1.25
C ALA A 226 51.11 23.42 -0.11
N LEU A 227 52.14 23.07 0.67
CA LEU A 227 52.80 24.00 1.60
C LEU A 227 52.98 25.37 0.91
N PRO A 228 52.53 26.48 1.52
CA PRO A 228 53.21 27.74 1.27
C PRO A 228 54.61 27.59 1.87
N ASP A 229 55.64 27.75 1.04
CA ASP A 229 56.98 28.11 1.50
C ASP A 229 56.89 29.50 2.17
N ALA A 230 56.40 29.51 3.39
CA ALA A 230 56.49 30.59 4.35
C ALA A 230 56.17 29.97 5.71
N GLY A 231 57.22 29.63 6.46
CA GLY A 231 57.10 29.14 7.82
C GLY A 231 56.49 30.21 8.73
N GLU A 232 55.17 30.19 8.88
CA GLU A 232 54.49 30.80 10.01
C GLU A 232 53.98 29.69 10.93
N SER A 233 54.87 29.29 11.83
CA SER A 233 54.50 28.52 13.01
C SER A 233 53.53 29.37 13.84
N LEU A 234 52.32 28.85 14.00
CA LEU A 234 51.28 29.24 14.95
C LEU A 234 51.77 29.02 16.41
N ALA A 235 52.88 29.67 16.77
CA ALA A 235 53.52 29.63 18.09
C ALA A 235 53.99 31.02 18.55
N SER A 236 53.73 32.09 17.79
CA SER A 236 54.15 33.46 18.10
C SER A 236 53.05 34.36 18.69
N GLU A 237 51.80 33.91 18.78
CA GLU A 237 50.68 34.72 19.32
C GLU A 237 50.51 34.66 20.85
N PHE A 238 51.55 34.21 21.59
CA PHE A 238 51.52 34.15 23.05
C PHE A 238 52.70 34.82 23.77
N LEU A 239 53.61 35.52 23.08
CA LEU A 239 54.64 36.33 23.75
C LEU A 239 54.84 37.67 23.06
N HIS A 240 53.91 38.60 23.31
CA HIS A 240 54.22 40.02 23.26
C HIS A 240 54.29 40.55 24.69
N SER A 241 55.50 40.52 25.27
CA SER A 241 55.90 41.39 26.36
C SER A 241 57.36 41.76 26.16
N ASP A 242 57.52 43.05 25.85
CA ASP A 242 58.63 43.92 26.17
C ASP A 242 60.03 43.72 25.55
N VAL A 243 60.55 44.90 25.21
CA VAL A 243 61.95 45.35 25.23
C VAL A 243 62.60 45.53 23.86
N CYS A 244 62.34 46.70 23.27
CA CYS A 244 63.39 47.44 22.58
C CYS A 244 64.40 47.92 23.63
N ARG A 245 65.65 47.48 23.55
CA ARG A 245 66.78 48.13 24.24
C ARG A 245 67.86 48.42 23.21
N GLY A 246 68.05 49.70 22.93
CA GLY A 246 69.13 50.16 22.08
C GLY A 246 70.49 49.93 22.73
N GLU A 247 71.50 49.68 21.90
CA GLU A 247 72.68 50.53 21.76
C GLU A 247 73.56 50.01 20.60
N THR A 248 74.28 50.95 19.99
CA THR A 248 75.25 50.82 18.87
C THR A 248 74.66 50.52 17.50
N GLY A 249 74.84 51.50 16.62
CA GLY A 249 74.19 51.58 15.33
C GLY A 249 74.82 50.74 14.24
N GLU A 250 73.97 50.37 13.28
CA GLU A 250 74.29 50.27 11.87
C GLU A 250 72.96 50.27 11.09
N ASN A 251 72.96 50.98 9.96
CA ASN A 251 71.81 51.21 9.09
C ASN A 251 71.25 49.89 8.54
N CYS A 252 69.92 49.74 8.57
CA CYS A 252 69.23 48.79 7.70
C CYS A 252 68.12 49.54 6.96
N SER A 253 68.48 50.11 5.82
CA SER A 253 67.57 50.55 4.77
C SER A 253 67.20 49.36 3.89
N PRO A 254 65.92 49.08 3.61
CA PRO A 254 65.56 48.20 2.50
C PRO A 254 65.38 49.04 1.24
N THR A 255 66.34 48.92 0.33
CA THR A 255 66.21 49.31 -1.07
C THR A 255 65.16 48.43 -1.72
N ALA A 256 64.15 49.04 -2.35
CA ALA A 256 63.21 48.35 -3.22
C ALA A 256 63.91 47.83 -4.49
N PRO A 257 63.49 46.66 -4.98
CA PRO A 257 63.27 46.49 -6.41
C PRO A 257 61.76 46.36 -6.68
N GLN A 258 61.27 47.17 -7.61
CA GLN A 258 60.01 46.91 -8.31
C GLN A 258 60.20 45.64 -9.14
N GLU A 259 59.53 44.55 -8.76
CA GLU A 259 59.12 43.52 -9.70
C GLU A 259 57.64 43.74 -10.00
N GLU A 260 57.35 43.87 -11.29
CA GLU A 260 56.01 44.01 -11.84
C GLU A 260 55.17 42.81 -11.41
N LEU A 261 54.07 43.11 -10.70
CA LEU A 261 52.97 42.20 -10.48
C LEU A 261 52.46 41.74 -11.86
N PRO A 262 52.43 40.44 -12.20
CA PRO A 262 51.64 40.00 -13.33
C PRO A 262 50.18 40.41 -13.05
N PRO A 263 49.41 40.84 -14.06
CA PRO A 263 47.99 41.05 -13.88
C PRO A 263 47.39 39.73 -13.40
N ALA A 264 46.49 39.80 -12.41
CA ALA A 264 45.73 38.67 -11.91
C ALA A 264 45.28 37.80 -13.09
N GLU A 265 45.87 36.62 -13.20
CA GLU A 265 45.48 35.63 -14.20
C GLU A 265 43.98 35.41 -14.03
N GLU A 266 43.27 35.60 -15.14
CA GLU A 266 41.87 35.23 -15.30
C GLU A 266 41.70 33.84 -14.70
N THR A 267 40.70 33.63 -13.84
CA THR A 267 40.33 32.31 -13.34
C THR A 267 40.15 31.37 -14.53
N GLU A 268 41.19 30.60 -14.87
CA GLU A 268 41.08 29.53 -15.85
C GLU A 268 40.06 28.55 -15.28
N GLN A 269 38.89 28.51 -15.91
CA GLN A 269 37.94 27.42 -15.67
C GLN A 269 38.64 26.15 -16.09
N ASP A 270 39.09 25.38 -15.11
CA ASP A 270 39.76 24.12 -15.35
C ASP A 270 38.79 23.17 -16.08
N GLN A 271 39.06 22.95 -17.35
CA GLN A 271 38.32 22.01 -18.19
C GLN A 271 38.98 20.62 -18.08
N GLU A 272 38.18 19.60 -17.75
CA GLU A 272 38.68 18.23 -17.58
C GLU A 272 38.03 17.25 -18.57
N HIS A 273 38.87 16.41 -19.19
CA HIS A 273 38.42 15.34 -20.09
C HIS A 273 37.84 14.17 -19.29
N THR A 274 36.52 14.02 -19.29
CA THR A 274 35.83 13.06 -18.42
C THR A 274 35.66 11.67 -19.05
N CYS A 275 35.92 11.51 -20.35
CA CYS A 275 35.75 10.27 -21.10
C CYS A 275 37.10 9.62 -21.50
N GLU A 276 38.12 9.66 -20.63
CA GLU A 276 39.42 9.01 -20.92
C GLU A 276 39.35 7.48 -20.96
N THR A 277 38.47 6.89 -20.14
CA THR A 277 38.18 5.46 -20.10
C THR A 277 36.70 5.20 -20.42
N LEU A 278 36.40 4.03 -20.99
CA LEU A 278 35.01 3.66 -21.30
C LEU A 278 34.11 3.68 -20.05
N LEU A 279 34.62 3.27 -18.89
CA LEU A 279 33.88 3.29 -17.63
C LEU A 279 33.50 4.72 -17.23
N MET A 280 34.46 5.65 -17.27
CA MET A 280 34.19 7.06 -16.94
C MET A 280 33.24 7.70 -17.97
N CYS A 281 33.32 7.30 -19.24
CA CYS A 281 32.37 7.74 -20.25
C CYS A 281 30.94 7.27 -19.93
N ILE A 282 30.76 6.00 -19.55
CA ILE A 282 29.45 5.46 -19.12
C ILE A 282 28.92 6.22 -17.91
N VAL A 283 29.75 6.46 -16.90
CA VAL A 283 29.36 7.20 -15.69
C VAL A 283 28.98 8.64 -16.04
N THR A 284 29.73 9.29 -16.93
CA THR A 284 29.48 10.67 -17.38
C THR A 284 28.15 10.77 -18.13
N VAL A 285 27.90 9.89 -19.10
CA VAL A 285 26.64 9.85 -19.87
C VAL A 285 25.45 9.47 -18.97
N LEU A 286 25.63 8.55 -18.03
CA LEU A 286 24.59 8.15 -17.09
C LEU A 286 24.22 9.27 -16.11
N SER A 287 25.22 9.96 -15.55
CA SER A 287 25.02 11.00 -14.54
C SER A 287 24.57 12.33 -15.14
N HIS A 288 25.33 12.86 -16.12
CA HIS A 288 25.07 14.16 -16.72
C HIS A 288 24.15 14.04 -17.93
N GLY A 289 24.32 13.01 -18.77
CA GLY A 289 23.51 12.86 -19.97
C GLY A 289 22.03 12.55 -19.70
N LEU A 290 21.69 11.79 -18.66
CA LEU A 290 20.28 11.55 -18.28
C LEU A 290 19.65 12.69 -17.47
N ARG A 291 20.46 13.43 -16.70
CA ARG A 291 19.97 14.48 -15.78
C ARG A 291 19.86 15.84 -16.45
N SER A 292 20.71 16.13 -17.44
CA SER A 292 20.58 17.30 -18.30
C SER A 292 19.37 17.11 -19.22
N GLY A 293 18.36 17.97 -19.08
CA GLY A 293 17.05 17.79 -19.71
C GLY A 293 17.05 17.69 -21.25
N GLY A 294 18.10 18.16 -21.94
CA GLY A 294 18.29 18.02 -23.39
C GLY A 294 19.12 16.80 -23.81
N GLY A 295 19.56 15.96 -22.87
CA GLY A 295 20.34 14.77 -23.12
C GLY A 295 21.85 14.98 -23.07
N VAL A 296 22.60 14.01 -23.62
CA VAL A 296 24.07 14.02 -23.62
C VAL A 296 24.66 15.19 -24.43
N GLY A 297 23.92 15.72 -25.41
CA GLY A 297 24.37 16.83 -26.24
C GLY A 297 24.61 18.14 -25.49
N ASP A 298 23.93 18.34 -24.36
CA ASP A 298 24.13 19.51 -23.49
C ASP A 298 25.41 19.41 -22.64
N VAL A 299 25.96 18.19 -22.51
CA VAL A 299 27.16 17.92 -21.71
C VAL A 299 28.43 18.03 -22.55
N LEU A 300 28.37 17.66 -23.82
CA LEU A 300 29.51 17.76 -24.73
C LEU A 300 29.70 19.19 -25.23
N ARG A 301 30.91 19.48 -25.67
CA ARG A 301 31.23 20.74 -26.36
C ARG A 301 30.33 20.92 -27.60
N LYS A 302 29.93 22.18 -27.84
CA LYS A 302 29.17 22.57 -29.03
C LYS A 302 30.06 22.49 -30.29
N PRO A 303 29.74 21.67 -31.31
CA PRO A 303 30.57 21.52 -32.50
C PRO A 303 30.44 22.73 -33.44
N SER A 304 31.51 23.03 -34.19
CA SER A 304 31.45 24.03 -35.27
C SER A 304 30.84 23.44 -36.55
N LYS A 305 30.20 24.29 -37.37
CA LYS A 305 29.60 23.91 -38.66
C LYS A 305 30.61 23.38 -39.69
N GLU A 306 31.90 23.65 -39.50
CA GLU A 306 32.98 23.31 -40.42
C GLU A 306 33.61 21.95 -40.12
N GLU A 307 33.25 21.33 -38.99
CA GLU A 307 33.76 20.03 -38.58
C GLU A 307 33.18 18.89 -39.45
N PRO A 308 33.99 17.93 -39.92
CA PRO A 308 33.53 16.88 -40.83
C PRO A 308 32.50 15.94 -40.19
N LEU A 309 32.50 15.82 -38.86
CA LEU A 309 31.60 14.98 -38.08
C LEU A 309 30.39 15.73 -37.52
N PHE A 310 30.17 17.00 -37.91
CA PHE A 310 29.05 17.81 -37.41
C PHE A 310 27.70 17.12 -37.57
N ALA A 311 27.41 16.59 -38.77
CA ALA A 311 26.14 15.91 -39.03
C ALA A 311 25.97 14.62 -38.21
N ALA A 312 27.06 13.84 -38.04
CA ALA A 312 27.05 12.63 -37.24
C ALA A 312 26.83 12.94 -35.75
N ARG A 313 27.43 14.02 -35.25
CA ARG A 313 27.27 14.53 -33.88
C ARG A 313 25.82 14.92 -33.60
N VAL A 314 25.20 15.69 -34.49
CA VAL A 314 23.77 16.09 -34.37
C VAL A 314 22.85 14.87 -34.36
N ILE A 315 23.09 13.89 -35.24
CA ILE A 315 22.29 12.65 -35.27
C ILE A 315 22.46 11.87 -33.96
N TYR A 316 23.68 11.76 -33.44
CA TYR A 316 23.95 11.10 -32.16
C TYR A 316 23.18 11.77 -31.00
N ASP A 317 23.19 13.10 -30.91
CA ASP A 317 22.48 13.84 -29.87
C ASP A 317 20.96 13.67 -29.97
N LEU A 318 20.40 13.80 -31.17
CA LEU A 318 18.97 13.62 -31.40
C LEU A 318 18.52 12.18 -31.11
N LEU A 319 19.31 11.18 -31.53
CA LEU A 319 19.00 9.78 -31.25
C LEU A 319 19.04 9.48 -29.75
N PHE A 320 20.03 10.01 -29.03
CA PHE A 320 20.10 9.86 -27.58
C PHE A 320 18.87 10.51 -26.91
N PHE A 321 18.53 11.75 -27.28
CA PHE A 321 17.39 12.47 -26.74
C PHE A 321 16.06 11.73 -26.98
N PHE A 322 15.77 11.34 -28.23
CA PHE A 322 14.52 10.66 -28.54
C PHE A 322 14.45 9.25 -27.94
N MET A 323 15.50 8.44 -28.05
CA MET A 323 15.46 7.05 -27.61
C MET A 323 15.55 6.93 -26.08
N VAL A 324 16.48 7.63 -25.44
CA VAL A 324 16.76 7.43 -24.01
C VAL A 324 15.88 8.32 -23.14
N ILE A 325 15.76 9.61 -23.47
CA ILE A 325 14.96 10.55 -22.67
C ILE A 325 13.47 10.42 -22.99
N ILE A 326 13.09 10.61 -24.26
CA ILE A 326 11.67 10.66 -24.62
C ILE A 326 11.00 9.29 -24.57
N ILE A 327 11.63 8.23 -25.09
CA ILE A 327 11.00 6.90 -25.11
C ILE A 327 11.20 6.20 -23.76
N VAL A 328 12.45 5.94 -23.36
CA VAL A 328 12.71 5.05 -22.22
C VAL A 328 12.32 5.67 -20.87
N LEU A 329 12.69 6.94 -20.60
CA LEU A 329 12.35 7.57 -19.32
C LEU A 329 10.83 7.77 -19.16
N ASN A 330 10.13 8.17 -20.23
CA ASN A 330 8.67 8.28 -20.20
C ASN A 330 7.96 6.92 -20.17
N LEU A 331 8.59 5.83 -20.66
CA LEU A 331 8.04 4.48 -20.49
C LEU A 331 7.99 4.11 -19.00
N ILE A 332 8.99 4.49 -18.20
CA ILE A 332 8.97 4.27 -16.74
C ILE A 332 7.76 4.99 -16.11
N PHE A 333 7.56 6.28 -16.43
CA PHE A 333 6.38 7.02 -15.95
C PHE A 333 5.07 6.43 -16.47
N GLY A 334 5.04 5.96 -17.72
CA GLY A 334 3.89 5.29 -18.33
C GLY A 334 3.47 4.04 -17.55
N VAL A 335 4.43 3.18 -17.20
CA VAL A 335 4.16 1.99 -16.37
C VAL A 335 3.64 2.38 -14.98
N ILE A 336 4.18 3.43 -14.37
CA ILE A 336 3.70 3.92 -13.06
C ILE A 336 2.26 4.46 -13.17
N ILE A 337 1.92 5.21 -14.21
CA ILE A 337 0.56 5.73 -14.41
C ILE A 337 -0.43 4.57 -14.62
N ASP A 338 -0.07 3.58 -15.43
CA ASP A 338 -0.88 2.39 -15.67
C ASP A 338 -1.16 1.61 -14.38
N THR A 339 -0.11 1.36 -13.56
CA THR A 339 -0.28 0.71 -12.25
C THR A 339 -1.20 1.49 -11.30
N PHE A 340 -1.19 2.82 -11.38
CA PHE A 340 -2.03 3.67 -10.55
C PHE A 340 -3.51 3.55 -10.98
N ALA A 341 -3.76 3.51 -12.29
CA ALA A 341 -5.09 3.26 -12.85
C ALA A 341 -5.62 1.86 -12.45
N ASP A 342 -4.77 0.85 -12.48
CA ASP A 342 -5.10 -0.52 -12.04
C ASP A 342 -5.47 -0.58 -10.56
N LEU A 343 -4.64 0.02 -9.68
CA LEU A 343 -4.90 0.05 -8.24
C LEU A 343 -6.21 0.77 -7.90
N ARG A 344 -6.50 1.87 -8.61
CA ARG A 344 -7.77 2.60 -8.47
C ARG A 344 -8.95 1.73 -8.89
N SER A 345 -8.86 1.08 -10.05
CA SER A 345 -9.93 0.23 -10.59
C SER A 345 -10.18 -0.99 -9.71
N GLU A 346 -9.14 -1.61 -9.16
CA GLU A 346 -9.28 -2.73 -8.21
C GLU A 346 -9.93 -2.28 -6.90
N LYS A 347 -9.53 -1.12 -6.35
CA LYS A 347 -10.15 -0.57 -5.14
C LYS A 347 -11.64 -0.29 -5.37
N GLN A 348 -11.98 0.36 -6.48
CA GLN A 348 -13.36 0.65 -6.83
C GLN A 348 -14.19 -0.64 -7.01
N LYS A 349 -13.66 -1.64 -7.72
CA LYS A 349 -14.32 -2.94 -7.89
C LYS A 349 -14.55 -3.65 -6.55
N LYS A 350 -13.58 -3.62 -5.63
CA LYS A 350 -13.76 -4.20 -4.29
C LYS A 350 -14.83 -3.49 -3.47
N GLU A 351 -14.84 -2.16 -3.50
CA GLU A 351 -15.87 -1.36 -2.82
C GLU A 351 -17.26 -1.56 -3.42
N GLU A 352 -17.34 -1.75 -4.73
CA GLU A 352 -18.58 -2.10 -5.43
C GLU A 352 -19.10 -3.47 -4.97
N ILE A 353 -18.28 -4.52 -5.08
CA ILE A 353 -18.65 -5.89 -4.65
C ILE A 353 -19.10 -5.89 -3.18
N LEU A 354 -18.39 -5.18 -2.29
CA LEU A 354 -18.75 -5.10 -0.87
C LEU A 354 -20.13 -4.46 -0.63
N LYS A 355 -20.56 -3.53 -1.48
CA LYS A 355 -21.84 -2.82 -1.36
C LYS A 355 -22.99 -3.52 -2.08
N THR A 356 -22.70 -4.16 -3.20
CA THR A 356 -23.71 -4.75 -4.09
C THR A 356 -23.88 -6.24 -3.89
N THR A 357 -22.90 -6.96 -3.32
CA THR A 357 -22.95 -8.41 -3.20
C THR A 357 -22.97 -8.85 -1.74
N CYS A 358 -23.84 -9.80 -1.39
CA CYS A 358 -23.88 -10.36 -0.05
C CYS A 358 -22.66 -11.26 0.21
N PHE A 359 -21.98 -11.04 1.34
CA PHE A 359 -20.75 -11.76 1.72
C PHE A 359 -20.92 -13.27 1.88
N ILE A 360 -22.11 -13.73 2.29
CA ILE A 360 -22.36 -15.15 2.59
C ILE A 360 -22.85 -15.90 1.35
N CYS A 361 -23.93 -15.43 0.72
CA CYS A 361 -24.56 -16.15 -0.38
C CYS A 361 -24.07 -15.75 -1.77
N GLY A 362 -23.40 -14.60 -1.92
CA GLY A 362 -22.92 -14.12 -3.21
C GLY A 362 -24.01 -13.53 -4.12
N LEU A 363 -25.22 -13.32 -3.61
CA LEU A 363 -26.29 -12.67 -4.37
C LEU A 363 -26.06 -11.17 -4.48
N GLU A 364 -26.33 -10.64 -5.66
CA GLU A 364 -26.31 -9.22 -5.96
C GLU A 364 -27.56 -8.51 -5.39
N ARG A 365 -27.42 -7.22 -5.12
CA ARG A 365 -28.44 -6.34 -4.54
C ARG A 365 -29.70 -6.26 -5.40
N ASP A 366 -29.54 -6.34 -6.72
CA ASP A 366 -30.62 -6.32 -7.72
C ASP A 366 -31.69 -7.40 -7.49
N LYS A 367 -31.30 -8.56 -6.90
CA LYS A 367 -32.21 -9.68 -6.63
C LYS A 367 -33.22 -9.41 -5.52
N PHE A 368 -32.92 -8.43 -4.67
CA PHE A 368 -33.76 -8.04 -3.54
C PHE A 368 -34.61 -6.80 -3.85
N ASP A 369 -34.37 -6.14 -4.97
CA ASP A 369 -35.19 -5.03 -5.43
C ASP A 369 -36.61 -5.53 -5.72
N ASN A 370 -37.62 -4.79 -5.26
CA ASN A 370 -39.05 -5.13 -5.38
C ASN A 370 -39.48 -6.43 -4.67
N LYS A 371 -38.67 -6.94 -3.72
CA LYS A 371 -39.05 -8.04 -2.82
C LYS A 371 -39.46 -7.49 -1.45
N THR A 372 -40.05 -8.35 -0.63
CA THR A 372 -40.49 -8.00 0.73
C THR A 372 -39.33 -7.72 1.67
N VAL A 373 -38.21 -8.40 1.47
CA VAL A 373 -36.97 -8.25 2.25
C VAL A 373 -35.99 -7.39 1.47
N THR A 374 -35.50 -6.33 2.11
CA THR A 374 -34.48 -5.44 1.52
C THR A 374 -33.09 -6.06 1.59
N PHE A 375 -32.16 -5.60 0.75
CA PHE A 375 -30.77 -6.07 0.80
C PHE A 375 -30.10 -5.78 2.14
N GLU A 376 -30.37 -4.61 2.74
CA GLU A 376 -29.84 -4.23 4.05
C GLU A 376 -30.34 -5.14 5.19
N GLU A 377 -31.63 -5.50 5.17
CA GLU A 377 -32.21 -6.46 6.12
C GLU A 377 -31.64 -7.87 5.92
N HIS A 378 -31.48 -8.30 4.66
CA HIS A 378 -30.85 -9.57 4.31
C HIS A 378 -29.44 -9.72 4.88
N ILE A 379 -28.58 -8.68 4.81
CA ILE A 379 -27.20 -8.77 5.33
C ILE A 379 -27.11 -8.60 6.85
N GLN A 380 -28.07 -7.93 7.50
CA GLN A 380 -28.03 -7.66 8.93
C GLN A 380 -28.68 -8.76 9.77
N GLU A 381 -29.81 -9.30 9.30
CA GLU A 381 -30.63 -10.26 10.05
C GLU A 381 -30.45 -11.70 9.53
N GLU A 382 -30.58 -11.93 8.21
CA GLU A 382 -30.49 -13.28 7.64
C GLU A 382 -29.04 -13.76 7.50
N HIS A 383 -28.21 -13.00 6.78
CA HIS A 383 -26.86 -13.36 6.35
C HIS A 383 -25.78 -12.50 7.02
N ASN A 384 -25.90 -12.33 8.34
CA ASN A 384 -24.89 -11.62 9.12
C ASN A 384 -23.62 -12.45 9.30
N MET A 385 -22.48 -11.96 8.79
CA MET A 385 -21.19 -12.65 8.88
C MET A 385 -20.76 -13.00 10.31
N TRP A 386 -21.14 -12.17 11.29
CA TRP A 386 -20.76 -12.38 12.69
C TRP A 386 -21.59 -13.48 13.34
N HIS A 387 -22.86 -13.62 12.97
CA HIS A 387 -23.71 -14.72 13.47
C HIS A 387 -23.15 -16.09 13.07
N TYR A 388 -22.66 -16.23 11.84
CA TYR A 388 -21.97 -17.45 11.39
C TYR A 388 -20.71 -17.73 12.22
N LEU A 389 -19.88 -16.72 12.48
CA LEU A 389 -18.69 -16.89 13.33
C LEU A 389 -19.06 -17.31 14.76
N CYS A 390 -20.08 -16.68 15.35
CA CYS A 390 -20.59 -17.03 16.68
C CYS A 390 -21.11 -18.47 16.72
N PHE A 391 -21.82 -18.91 15.69
CA PHE A 391 -22.32 -20.29 15.58
C PHE A 391 -21.18 -21.32 15.49
N ILE A 392 -20.15 -21.06 14.70
CA ILE A 392 -18.96 -21.94 14.63
C ILE A 392 -18.26 -22.02 16.00
N VAL A 393 -18.16 -20.90 16.72
CA VAL A 393 -17.60 -20.89 18.08
C VAL A 393 -18.48 -21.68 19.05
N LEU A 394 -19.81 -21.54 18.96
CA LEU A 394 -20.77 -22.30 19.77
C LEU A 394 -20.58 -23.81 19.58
N VAL A 395 -20.60 -24.30 18.33
CA VAL A 395 -20.42 -25.72 18.02
C VAL A 395 -19.10 -26.27 18.58
N LYS A 396 -18.02 -25.48 18.54
CA LYS A 396 -16.70 -25.89 19.07
C LYS A 396 -16.62 -25.95 20.60
N VAL A 397 -17.47 -25.22 21.31
CA VAL A 397 -17.43 -25.11 22.78
C VAL A 397 -18.50 -25.95 23.45
N LYS A 398 -19.65 -26.10 22.80
CA LYS A 398 -20.79 -26.89 23.29
C LYS A 398 -20.46 -28.38 23.29
N ASP A 399 -21.00 -29.11 24.27
CA ASP A 399 -20.79 -30.55 24.37
C ASP A 399 -21.49 -31.30 23.23
N SER A 400 -20.84 -32.32 22.68
CA SER A 400 -21.37 -33.07 21.53
C SER A 400 -22.68 -33.82 21.81
N THR A 401 -22.98 -34.12 23.09
CA THR A 401 -24.24 -34.79 23.47
C THR A 401 -25.43 -33.84 23.48
N GLU A 402 -25.17 -32.52 23.54
CA GLU A 402 -26.20 -31.48 23.55
C GLU A 402 -26.49 -30.91 22.15
N TYR A 403 -25.83 -31.43 21.12
CA TYR A 403 -26.02 -30.96 19.77
C TYR A 403 -27.45 -31.22 19.29
N THR A 404 -28.04 -30.21 18.65
CA THR A 404 -29.24 -30.40 17.83
C THR A 404 -28.89 -31.15 16.53
N GLY A 405 -29.90 -31.62 15.79
CA GLY A 405 -29.68 -32.28 14.49
C GLY A 405 -28.84 -31.42 13.52
N PRO A 406 -29.22 -30.15 13.26
CA PRO A 406 -28.43 -29.25 12.42
C PRO A 406 -27.03 -28.94 12.97
N GLU A 407 -26.88 -28.80 14.30
CA GLU A 407 -25.57 -28.59 14.92
C GLU A 407 -24.63 -29.79 14.71
N SER A 408 -25.15 -31.01 14.85
CA SER A 408 -24.40 -32.24 14.61
C SER A 408 -23.93 -32.34 13.16
N TYR A 409 -24.82 -32.03 12.21
CA TYR A 409 -24.49 -31.97 10.78
C TYR A 409 -23.39 -30.96 10.48
N VAL A 410 -23.49 -29.74 11.02
CA VAL A 410 -22.45 -28.72 10.81
C VAL A 410 -21.14 -29.09 11.51
N ALA A 411 -21.19 -29.73 12.69
CA ALA A 411 -19.99 -30.22 13.38
C ALA A 411 -19.25 -31.28 12.54
N GLU A 412 -19.98 -32.21 11.92
CA GLU A 412 -19.44 -33.20 11.01
C GLU A 412 -18.83 -32.55 9.76
N MET A 413 -19.54 -31.63 9.11
CA MET A 413 -19.04 -30.87 7.96
C MET A 413 -17.75 -30.09 8.27
N ILE A 414 -17.67 -29.45 9.46
CA ILE A 414 -16.46 -28.75 9.90
C ILE A 414 -15.30 -29.74 10.11
N LYS A 415 -15.57 -30.92 10.67
CA LYS A 415 -14.57 -31.97 10.88
C LYS A 415 -14.02 -32.50 9.55
N GLU A 416 -14.89 -32.64 8.55
CA GLU A 416 -14.54 -33.05 7.18
C GLU A 416 -13.94 -31.92 6.33
N ARG A 417 -13.94 -30.69 6.85
CA ARG A 417 -13.54 -29.46 6.12
C ARG A 417 -14.39 -29.19 4.88
N ASN A 418 -15.65 -29.61 4.89
CA ASN A 418 -16.62 -29.31 3.85
C ASN A 418 -17.33 -27.97 4.14
N LEU A 419 -17.40 -27.09 3.13
CA LEU A 419 -18.02 -25.76 3.21
C LEU A 419 -19.42 -25.70 2.56
N ASP A 420 -19.96 -26.83 2.09
CA ASP A 420 -21.23 -26.89 1.37
C ASP A 420 -22.47 -26.57 2.22
N TRP A 421 -22.31 -26.50 3.54
CA TRP A 421 -23.36 -26.08 4.46
C TRP A 421 -23.64 -24.57 4.43
N PHE A 422 -22.74 -23.75 3.87
CA PHE A 422 -23.01 -22.34 3.59
C PHE A 422 -23.97 -22.20 2.40
N PRO A 423 -24.93 -21.25 2.43
CA PRO A 423 -25.79 -21.01 1.28
C PRO A 423 -24.95 -20.41 0.14
N ARG A 424 -25.09 -20.95 -1.08
CA ARG A 424 -24.44 -20.43 -2.30
C ARG A 424 -25.50 -20.05 -3.31
N MET A 425 -25.50 -18.79 -3.75
CA MET A 425 -26.41 -18.23 -4.75
C MET A 425 -27.91 -18.45 -4.43
N ARG A 426 -28.28 -18.51 -3.14
CA ARG A 426 -29.66 -18.73 -2.69
C ARG A 426 -29.93 -18.05 -1.35
N ALA A 427 -31.17 -17.67 -1.10
CA ALA A 427 -31.67 -17.10 0.15
C ALA A 427 -33.15 -17.48 0.35
N MET A 428 -33.56 -17.72 1.60
CA MET A 428 -34.94 -18.12 1.92
C MET A 428 -35.97 -17.08 1.51
N SER A 429 -35.64 -15.80 1.68
CA SER A 429 -36.45 -14.64 1.30
C SER A 429 -36.76 -14.54 -0.20
N LEU A 430 -36.01 -15.25 -1.05
CA LEU A 430 -36.22 -15.28 -2.50
C LEU A 430 -37.00 -16.51 -2.98
N VAL A 431 -37.21 -17.52 -2.13
CA VAL A 431 -37.87 -18.79 -2.51
C VAL A 431 -39.38 -18.61 -2.73
N SER A 432 -40.00 -17.54 -2.22
CA SER A 432 -41.44 -17.30 -2.36
C SER A 432 -41.92 -17.06 -3.81
N SER A 433 -41.02 -16.86 -4.79
CA SER A 433 -41.40 -16.79 -6.21
C SER A 433 -41.66 -18.15 -6.89
N ASP A 434 -41.30 -19.28 -6.26
CA ASP A 434 -41.57 -20.61 -6.85
C ASP A 434 -43.07 -20.95 -6.88
N SER A 435 -43.90 -20.21 -6.13
CA SER A 435 -45.35 -20.28 -6.12
C SER A 435 -45.98 -20.07 -7.52
N GLU A 436 -45.37 -19.24 -8.37
CA GLU A 436 -45.84 -19.01 -9.75
C GLU A 436 -45.56 -20.21 -10.66
N GLY A 437 -44.45 -20.92 -10.41
CA GLY A 437 -44.13 -22.17 -11.09
C GLY A 437 -45.10 -23.28 -10.71
N GLU A 438 -45.38 -23.43 -9.41
CA GLU A 438 -46.35 -24.40 -8.91
C GLU A 438 -47.78 -24.13 -9.41
N GLN A 439 -48.19 -22.86 -9.52
CA GLN A 439 -49.48 -22.50 -10.13
C GLN A 439 -49.54 -22.83 -11.62
N ASN A 440 -48.46 -22.63 -12.37
CA ASN A 440 -48.40 -23.00 -13.78
C ASN A 440 -48.45 -24.53 -13.97
N GLU A 441 -47.77 -25.30 -13.12
CA GLU A 441 -47.83 -26.77 -13.10
C GLU A 441 -49.25 -27.26 -12.77
N LEU A 442 -49.92 -26.66 -11.77
CA LEU A 442 -51.31 -26.98 -11.43
C LEU A 442 -52.27 -26.69 -12.60
N ARG A 443 -52.06 -25.57 -13.32
CA ARG A 443 -52.85 -25.23 -14.50
C ARG A 443 -52.64 -26.23 -15.63
N ASN A 444 -51.40 -26.64 -15.89
CA ASN A 444 -51.08 -27.66 -16.88
C ASN A 444 -51.70 -29.03 -16.52
N LEU A 445 -51.69 -29.40 -15.23
CA LEU A 445 -52.35 -30.61 -14.74
C LEU A 445 -53.88 -30.56 -14.90
N GLN A 446 -54.49 -29.39 -14.65
CA GLN A 446 -55.92 -29.16 -14.86
C GLN A 446 -56.32 -29.36 -16.33
N GLU A 447 -55.58 -28.76 -17.27
CA GLU A 447 -55.82 -28.93 -18.72
C GLU A 447 -55.68 -30.39 -19.16
N LYS A 448 -54.68 -31.10 -18.63
CA LYS A 448 -54.46 -32.52 -18.92
C LYS A 448 -55.59 -33.40 -18.37
N LEU A 449 -56.11 -33.08 -17.19
CA LEU A 449 -57.26 -33.76 -16.61
C LEU A 449 -58.53 -33.54 -17.44
N GLU A 450 -58.79 -32.30 -17.87
CA GLU A 450 -59.96 -31.95 -18.68
C GLU A 450 -59.93 -32.63 -20.05
N SER A 451 -58.77 -32.66 -20.71
CA SER A 451 -58.58 -33.40 -21.97
C SER A 451 -58.82 -34.90 -21.81
N THR A 452 -58.35 -35.49 -20.71
CA THR A 452 -58.56 -36.91 -20.40
C THR A 452 -60.03 -37.20 -20.13
N MET A 453 -60.71 -36.32 -19.38
CA MET A 453 -62.14 -36.45 -19.08
C MET A 453 -62.99 -36.37 -20.36
N LYS A 454 -62.63 -35.47 -21.29
CA LYS A 454 -63.26 -35.36 -22.61
C LYS A 454 -63.04 -36.61 -23.48
N LEU A 455 -61.85 -37.22 -23.40
CA LEU A 455 -61.58 -38.48 -24.09
C LEU A 455 -62.42 -39.62 -23.52
N VAL A 456 -62.55 -39.70 -22.20
CA VAL A 456 -63.36 -40.72 -21.51
C VAL A 456 -64.84 -40.57 -21.83
N THR A 457 -65.38 -39.35 -21.85
CA THR A 457 -66.79 -39.12 -22.22
C THR A 457 -67.06 -39.46 -23.68
N ASN A 458 -66.16 -39.09 -24.60
CA ASN A 458 -66.26 -39.48 -26.00
C ASN A 458 -66.20 -41.01 -26.19
N LEU A 459 -65.26 -41.69 -25.53
CA LEU A 459 -65.15 -43.14 -25.60
C LEU A 459 -66.38 -43.83 -25.01
N SER A 460 -66.91 -43.32 -23.89
CA SER A 460 -68.16 -43.82 -23.29
C SER A 460 -69.34 -43.63 -24.24
N GLY A 461 -69.41 -42.51 -24.94
CA GLY A 461 -70.43 -42.24 -25.96
C GLY A 461 -70.34 -43.23 -27.13
N GLN A 462 -69.14 -43.43 -27.68
CA GLN A 462 -68.89 -44.40 -28.74
C GLN A 462 -69.22 -45.83 -28.31
N LEU A 463 -68.91 -46.20 -27.06
CA LEU A 463 -69.24 -47.53 -26.52
C LEU A 463 -70.76 -47.72 -26.40
N SER A 464 -71.50 -46.69 -25.99
CA SER A 464 -72.96 -46.71 -25.93
C SER A 464 -73.57 -46.84 -27.32
N GLU A 465 -73.08 -46.08 -28.29
CA GLU A 465 -73.56 -46.13 -29.67
C GLU A 465 -73.25 -47.49 -30.33
N LEU A 466 -72.04 -48.03 -30.10
CA LEU A 466 -71.68 -49.37 -30.55
C LEU A 466 -72.58 -50.44 -29.92
N LYS A 467 -72.90 -50.32 -28.63
CA LYS A 467 -73.83 -51.22 -27.95
C LYS A 467 -75.21 -51.16 -28.59
N ASP A 468 -75.72 -49.97 -28.88
CA ASP A 468 -77.03 -49.79 -29.51
C ASP A 468 -77.04 -50.39 -30.92
N GLN A 469 -76.00 -50.11 -31.74
CA GLN A 469 -75.83 -50.72 -33.07
C GLN A 469 -75.76 -52.25 -33.01
N MET A 470 -75.04 -52.82 -32.03
CA MET A 470 -74.95 -54.27 -31.83
C MET A 470 -76.30 -54.88 -31.42
N THR A 471 -77.08 -54.20 -30.58
CA THR A 471 -78.43 -54.65 -30.24
C THR A 471 -79.38 -54.57 -31.43
N GLU A 472 -79.27 -53.53 -32.25
CA GLU A 472 -80.10 -53.36 -33.44
C GLU A 472 -79.73 -54.37 -34.54
N GLN A 473 -78.42 -54.62 -34.77
CA GLN A 473 -77.96 -55.73 -35.61
C GLN A 473 -78.48 -57.08 -35.10
N ARG A 474 -78.48 -57.31 -33.79
CA ARG A 474 -79.02 -58.54 -33.21
C ARG A 474 -80.52 -58.66 -33.50
N LYS A 475 -81.30 -57.60 -33.34
CA LYS A 475 -82.72 -57.57 -33.72
C LYS A 475 -82.92 -57.82 -35.22
N GLN A 476 -82.12 -57.19 -36.09
CA GLN A 476 -82.17 -57.42 -37.54
C GLN A 476 -81.85 -58.88 -37.90
N LYS A 477 -80.80 -59.47 -37.32
CA LYS A 477 -80.50 -60.90 -37.51
C LYS A 477 -81.62 -61.80 -37.02
N GLN A 478 -82.26 -61.46 -35.91
CA GLN A 478 -83.44 -62.19 -35.40
C GLN A 478 -84.64 -62.07 -36.35
N ARG A 479 -84.82 -60.90 -36.97
CA ARG A 479 -85.88 -60.65 -37.98
C ARG A 479 -85.63 -61.43 -39.27
N ILE A 480 -84.39 -61.48 -39.74
CA ILE A 480 -83.97 -62.30 -40.88
C ILE A 480 -84.13 -63.80 -40.56
N GLY A 481 -83.80 -64.22 -39.33
CA GLY A 481 -84.03 -65.58 -38.85
C GLY A 481 -85.51 -65.96 -38.77
N LEU A 482 -86.41 -65.01 -38.49
CA LEU A 482 -87.87 -65.22 -38.49
C LEU A 482 -88.47 -65.32 -39.90
N LEU A 483 -87.85 -64.66 -40.89
CA LEU A 483 -88.25 -64.66 -42.30
C LEU A 483 -87.60 -65.80 -43.11
N GLY A 484 -86.67 -66.55 -42.50
CA GLY A 484 -86.18 -67.81 -43.02
C GLY A 484 -87.20 -68.91 -42.83
N HIS A 485 -88.13 -69.05 -43.78
CA HIS A 485 -88.93 -70.26 -43.92
C HIS A 485 -87.99 -71.44 -44.21
N PRO A 486 -88.08 -72.58 -43.50
CA PRO A 486 -87.25 -73.74 -43.80
C PRO A 486 -87.88 -74.56 -44.93
N PRO A 487 -87.21 -74.81 -46.07
CA PRO A 487 -87.55 -75.93 -46.91
C PRO A 487 -86.77 -77.17 -46.47
N HIS A 488 -87.55 -78.23 -46.46
CA HIS A 488 -87.28 -79.59 -46.09
C HIS A 488 -86.19 -80.27 -46.95
N MET A 489 -85.58 -81.29 -46.34
CA MET A 489 -84.54 -82.19 -46.84
C MET A 489 -84.74 -82.70 -48.29
N ASN A 490 -83.64 -82.78 -49.05
CA ASN A 490 -83.39 -83.90 -49.96
C ASN A 490 -81.87 -84.15 -50.20
N VAL A 491 -81.37 -85.24 -49.58
CA VAL A 491 -80.53 -86.33 -50.13
C VAL A 491 -79.37 -86.03 -51.11
N ASN A 492 -78.13 -86.17 -50.59
CA ASN A 492 -76.97 -86.99 -51.06
C ASN A 492 -76.26 -86.62 -52.40
N PRO A 493 -75.06 -87.16 -52.77
CA PRO A 493 -73.96 -87.86 -52.06
C PRO A 493 -72.53 -87.30 -52.35
N GLN A 494 -71.50 -87.95 -51.78
CA GLN A 494 -70.10 -88.11 -52.27
C GLN A 494 -69.04 -87.00 -51.98
N GLN A 495 -68.22 -87.25 -50.93
CA GLN A 495 -66.75 -87.49 -50.93
C GLN A 495 -65.91 -87.19 -52.19
N PRO A 496 -64.56 -87.12 -52.13
CA PRO A 496 -63.65 -86.36 -51.25
C PRO A 496 -62.49 -85.68 -52.06
N ALA A 497 -61.80 -84.71 -51.45
CA ALA A 497 -60.33 -84.47 -51.53
C ALA A 497 -60.02 -83.15 -50.81
#